data_AF-A0A2S9GML8-F1
#
_entry.id   AF-A0A2S9GML8-F1
#
_cell.length_a   1.000
_cell.length_b   1.000
_cell.length_c   1.000
_cell.angle_alpha   90.00
_cell.angle_beta   90.00
_cell.angle_gamma   90.00
#
_symmetry.space_group_name_H-M   'P 1'
#
loop_
_entity.id
_entity.type
_entity.pdbx_description
1 polymer ?
#
loop_
_entity_poly.entity_id
_entity_poly.type
_entity_poly.pdbx_seq_one_letter_code
_entity_poly.pdbx_strand_id
1 'polypeptide(L)' 'MVTIAMWKFRQFRPVNTAAARIGALHRFLAIRDKGLRRKLTPEYEFGCKRPTYSNAYYRTFTKPHVHLQSSGIERVETDG' A
#
# COMPACT_ATOMS: atom_id res chain seq x y z
N MET A 1 -8.18 17.67 9.43
CA MET A 1 -8.74 16.40 9.97
C MET A 1 -7.71 15.27 9.99
N VAL A 2 -7.06 14.90 8.87
CA VAL A 2 -6.03 13.83 8.84
C VAL A 2 -4.81 14.18 9.71
N THR A 3 -4.43 15.46 9.77
CA THR A 3 -3.34 15.99 10.62
C THR A 3 -3.54 15.73 12.11
N ILE A 4 -4.77 15.88 12.63
CA ILE A 4 -5.06 15.67 14.07
C ILE A 4 -4.97 14.17 14.43
N ALA A 5 -5.47 13.30 13.55
CA ALA A 5 -5.40 11.84 13.74
C ALA A 5 -3.95 11.33 13.75
N MET A 6 -3.05 11.96 12.99
CA MET A 6 -1.62 11.64 12.99
C MET A 6 -0.90 12.23 14.21
N TRP A 7 -1.19 13.48 14.59
CA TRP A 7 -0.54 14.14 15.74
C TRP A 7 -0.97 13.55 17.10
N LYS A 8 -2.22 13.08 17.21
CA LYS A 8 -2.76 12.38 18.39
C LYS A 8 -2.91 10.88 18.12
N PHE A 9 -1.90 10.26 17.50
CA PHE A 9 -1.94 8.84 17.07
C PHE A 9 -2.45 7.88 18.16
N ARG A 10 -2.00 8.04 19.41
CA ARG A 10 -2.42 7.19 20.54
C ARG A 10 -3.93 7.24 20.81
N GLN A 11 -4.58 8.40 20.65
CA GLN A 11 -6.01 8.57 20.90
C GLN A 11 -6.87 8.07 19.71
N PHE A 12 -6.31 8.09 18.50
CA PHE A 12 -7.01 7.70 17.27
C PHE A 12 -6.60 6.32 16.71
N ARG A 13 -5.88 5.49 17.47
CA ARG A 13 -5.48 4.12 17.05
C ARG A 13 -6.64 3.29 16.50
N PRO A 14 -7.85 3.24 17.13
CA PRO A 14 -8.96 2.44 16.60
C PRO A 14 -9.40 2.87 15.21
N VAL A 15 -9.40 4.18 14.95
CA VAL A 15 -9.73 4.76 13.64
C VAL A 15 -8.70 4.35 12.59
N ASN A 16 -7.41 4.39 12.95
CA ASN A 16 -6.33 3.97 12.07
C ASN A 16 -6.41 2.48 11.73
N THR A 17 -6.72 1.63 12.71
CA THR A 17 -6.93 0.19 12.49
C THR A 17 -8.13 -0.08 11.56
N ALA A 18 -9.23 0.66 11.73
CA ALA A 18 -10.38 0.55 10.83
C ALA A 18 -10.02 0.97 9.39
N ALA A 19 -9.30 2.08 9.24
CA ALA A 19 -8.82 2.54 7.94
C ALA A 19 -7.86 1.54 7.28
N ALA A 20 -6.99 0.89 8.06
CA ALA A 20 -6.11 -0.18 7.57
C ALA A 20 -6.91 -1.36 6.99
N ARG A 21 -7.97 -1.79 7.68
CA ARG A 21 -8.85 -2.88 7.24
C ARG A 21 -9.62 -2.54 5.96
N ILE A 22 -10.13 -1.32 5.85
CA ILE A 22 -10.80 -0.84 4.62
C ILE A 22 -9.80 -0.84 3.45
N GLY A 23 -8.57 -0.37 3.69
CA GLY A 23 -7.50 -0.42 2.69
C GLY A 23 -7.13 -1.85 2.28
N ALA A 24 -7.08 -2.78 3.23
CA ALA A 24 -6.84 -4.20 2.96
C ALA A 24 -7.96 -4.83 2.13
N LEU A 25 -9.23 -4.53 2.45
CA LEU A 25 -10.39 -5.00 1.69
C LEU A 25 -10.37 -4.46 0.26
N HIS A 26 -10.12 -3.17 0.08
CA HIS A 26 -10.01 -2.56 -1.24
C HIS A 26 -8.91 -3.22 -2.09
N ARG A 27 -7.72 -3.46 -1.51
CA ARG A 27 -6.61 -4.17 -2.18
C ARG A 27 -7.00 -5.59 -2.56
N PHE A 28 -7.71 -6.31 -1.68
CA PHE A 28 -8.18 -7.67 -1.94
C PHE A 28 -9.17 -7.73 -3.12
N LEU A 29 -10.10 -6.77 -3.19
CA LEU A 29 -11.06 -6.68 -4.28
C LEU A 29 -10.38 -6.33 -5.62
N ALA A 30 -9.36 -5.47 -5.59
CA ALA A 30 -8.63 -5.04 -6.77
C ALA A 30 -7.63 -6.10 -7.29
N ILE A 31 -7.00 -6.89 -6.41
CA ILE A 31 -5.92 -7.82 -6.75
C ILE A 31 -6.28 -9.24 -6.34
N ARG A 32 -6.62 -10.07 -7.33
CA ARG A 32 -6.99 -11.48 -7.12
C ARG A 32 -5.78 -12.37 -6.85
N ASP A 33 -4.66 -12.12 -7.52
CA ASP A 33 -3.42 -12.86 -7.32
C ASP A 33 -2.91 -12.71 -5.88
N LYS A 34 -2.69 -13.85 -5.22
CA LYS A 34 -2.31 -13.89 -3.79
C LYS A 34 -0.87 -13.39 -3.60
N GLY A 35 0.04 -13.72 -4.51
CA GLY A 35 1.45 -13.35 -4.43
C GLY A 35 1.66 -11.84 -4.55
N LEU A 36 1.09 -11.24 -5.59
CA LEU A 36 1.10 -9.81 -5.86
C LEU A 36 0.45 -9.03 -4.72
N ARG A 37 -0.69 -9.51 -4.20
CA ARG A 37 -1.35 -8.87 -3.06
C ARG A 37 -0.46 -8.88 -1.82
N ARG A 38 0.24 -9.98 -1.55
CA ARG A 38 1.19 -10.06 -0.42
C ARG A 38 2.33 -9.04 -0.60
N LYS A 39 2.96 -8.98 -1.78
CA LYS A 39 4.04 -8.02 -2.07
C LYS A 39 3.60 -6.56 -1.93
N LEU A 40 2.36 -6.25 -2.28
CA LEU A 40 1.80 -4.89 -2.15
C LEU A 40 1.22 -4.60 -0.78
N THR A 41 1.25 -5.54 0.19
CA THR A 41 0.73 -5.31 1.54
C THR A 41 1.80 -4.64 2.41
N PRO A 42 1.54 -3.46 2.97
CA PRO A 42 2.51 -2.76 3.80
C PRO A 42 2.72 -3.49 5.14
N GLU A 43 3.97 -3.53 5.58
CA GLU A 43 4.39 -4.09 6.88
C GLU A 43 4.41 -3.03 8.00
N TYR A 44 3.72 -1.90 7.79
CA TYR A 44 3.62 -0.79 8.75
C TYR A 44 2.16 -0.45 9.02
N GLU A 45 1.89 0.12 10.20
CA GLU A 45 0.53 0.51 10.59
C GLU A 45 0.03 1.71 9.77
N PHE A 46 -1.29 1.80 9.58
CA PHE A 46 -1.91 2.95 8.92
C PHE A 46 -1.66 4.22 9.74
N GLY A 47 -1.16 5.27 9.09
CA GLY A 47 -0.78 6.53 9.73
C GLY A 47 0.71 6.65 10.11
N CYS A 48 1.48 5.56 10.11
CA CYS A 48 2.96 5.64 10.21
C CYS A 48 3.58 6.32 8.98
N LYS A 49 2.91 6.22 7.84
CA LYS A 49 3.21 6.96 6.61
C LYS A 49 1.97 7.72 6.16
N ARG A 50 2.16 8.82 5.43
CA ARG A 50 1.06 9.60 4.84
C ARG A 50 0.32 8.73 3.82
N PRO A 51 -0.98 8.44 3.99
CA PRO A 51 -1.74 7.66 3.02
C PRO A 51 -1.81 8.38 1.67
N THR A 52 -1.69 7.61 0.59
CA THR A 52 -1.87 8.07 -0.79
C THR A 52 -3.14 7.45 -1.36
N TYR A 53 -3.86 8.21 -2.19
CA TYR A 53 -5.11 7.77 -2.79
C TYR A 53 -4.96 7.69 -4.31
N SER A 54 -5.39 6.57 -4.89
CA SER A 54 -5.45 6.38 -6.34
C SER A 54 -6.51 5.34 -6.68
N ASN A 55 -7.35 5.67 -7.66
CA ASN A 55 -8.37 4.76 -8.16
C ASN A 55 -7.80 3.71 -9.12
N ALA A 56 -6.57 3.91 -9.61
CA ALA A 56 -5.96 3.06 -10.64
C ALA A 56 -4.80 2.19 -10.13
N TYR A 57 -4.09 2.61 -9.07
CA TYR A 57 -2.79 2.03 -8.67
C TYR A 57 -2.78 0.50 -8.60
N TYR A 58 -3.67 -0.12 -7.81
CA TYR A 58 -3.70 -1.58 -7.66
C TYR A 58 -4.09 -2.31 -8.95
N ARG A 59 -5.03 -1.76 -9.73
CA ARG A 59 -5.48 -2.35 -11.00
C ARG A 59 -4.41 -2.25 -12.08
N THR A 60 -3.50 -1.28 -12.00
CA THR A 60 -2.38 -1.19 -12.93
C THR A 60 -1.48 -2.43 -12.86
N PHE A 61 -1.24 -2.97 -11.66
CA PHE A 61 -0.42 -4.17 -11.49
C PHE A 61 -1.08 -5.48 -11.96
N THR A 62 -2.36 -5.46 -12.33
CA THR A 62 -3.05 -6.63 -12.89
C THR A 62 -3.01 -6.67 -14.42
N LYS A 63 -2.37 -5.69 -15.07
CA LYS A 63 -2.19 -5.66 -16.53
C LYS A 63 -1.06 -6.61 -16.95
N PRO A 64 -1.16 -7.26 -18.13
CA PRO A 64 -0.19 -8.28 -18.55
C PRO A 64 1.22 -7.74 -18.81
N HIS A 65 1.36 -6.45 -19.11
CA HIS A 65 2.64 -5.78 -19.39
C HIS A 65 3.21 -5.03 -18.18
N VAL A 66 2.65 -5.22 -16.99
CA VAL A 66 3.10 -4.52 -15.77
C VAL A 66 3.69 -5.53 -14.81
N HIS A 67 4.91 -5.26 -14.36
CA HIS A 67 5.66 -6.13 -13.46
C HIS A 67 6.03 -5.38 -12.18
N LEU A 68 5.79 -6.01 -11.03
CA LEU A 68 6.22 -5.48 -9.73
C LEU A 68 7.60 -6.02 -9.37
N GLN A 69 8.60 -5.15 -9.36
CA GLN A 69 9.90 -5.43 -8.74
C GLN A 69 9.92 -4.93 -7.29
N SER A 70 10.36 -5.79 -6.36
CA SER A 70 10.39 -5.50 -4.92
C SER A 70 11.69 -5.94 -4.24
N SER A 71 12.63 -6.51 -5.01
CA SER A 71 13.97 -6.79 -4.51
C SER A 71 14.76 -5.49 -4.31
N GLY A 72 15.80 -5.56 -3.50
CA GLY A 72 16.80 -4.49 -3.43
C GLY A 72 17.50 -4.27 -4.79
N ILE A 73 18.04 -3.08 -4.96
CA ILE A 73 18.86 -2.69 -6.12
C ILE A 73 20.31 -2.67 -5.64
N GLU A 74 21.19 -3.41 -6.32
CA GLU A 74 22.63 -3.46 -5.99
C GLU A 74 23.40 -2.35 -6.73
N ARG A 75 23.22 -2.28 -8.06
CA ARG A 75 23.77 -1.24 -8.94
C ARG A 75 22.86 -1.04 -10.16
N VAL A 76 23.15 -0.01 -10.93
CA VAL A 76 22.50 0.31 -12.21
C VAL A 76 23.52 0.13 -13.32
N GLU A 77 23.15 -0.55 -14.41
CA GLU A 77 24.01 -0.78 -15.57
C GLU A 77 23.79 0.29 -16.65
N THR A 78 24.59 0.24 -17.71
CA THR A 78 24.48 1.18 -18.84
C THR A 78 23.13 1.10 -19.57
N ASP A 79 22.45 -0.04 -19.51
CA ASP A 79 21.16 -0.31 -20.15
C ASP A 79 19.98 -0.30 -19.18
N GLY A 80 20.21 -0.23 -17.86
CA GLY A 80 19.17 -0.09 -16.84
C GLY A 80 19.42 -0.85 -15.54
#